data_AF-A0A4Q7UGC7-F1
#
_entry.id   AF-A0A4Q7UGC7-F1
#
_cell.length_a   1.000
_cell.length_b   1.000
_cell.length_c   1.000
_cell.angle_alpha   90.00
_cell.angle_beta   90.00
_cell.angle_gamma   90.00
#
_symmetry.space_group_name_H-M   'P 1'
#
loop_
_entity.id
_entity.type
_entity.pdbx_description
1 polymer ?
#
loop_
_entity_poly.entity_id
_entity_poly.type
_entity_poly.pdbx_seq_one_letter_code
_entity_poly.pdbx_strand_id
1 'polypeptide(L)'
;MYFVCRWREESPLSKRVVSVPDATVLDWFRRGWGRDDPQGWIESELGEDVYGLDSIFEEARERHLPRPETVDQLRDLLNEHLWVEGDDDGTFIRLGEHALRVRTDDDEVDLAYYFVDEAAAAASPDRLAYLLHDTWPLPADAAAPGAVFEHGVPVRTVRIAPPGPDAVFSVRLCWDPPGIETNLDLAGALVFPGRTLPGFAARLRAVDAPDTRLWPHDARLLRAPIAPDEEDAGVALERYARLPGYDPSPANLDRVAAHDEIHRETLELMTPEPSVGSLIRSDPHIVQVARYIDDFFGFDQWFLFDTRWAAANQDLARSLLRYAAHWDPYDGVAST
;
A
#
# COMPACT_ATOMS: atom_id res chain seq x y z
N MET A 1 -9.62 19.42 0.33
CA MET A 1 -8.28 18.86 -0.01
C MET A 1 -7.97 17.71 0.94
N TYR A 2 -7.17 16.75 0.50
CA TYR A 2 -6.76 15.59 1.29
C TYR A 2 -5.29 15.69 1.69
N PHE A 3 -5.00 15.32 2.93
CA PHE A 3 -3.69 14.93 3.39
C PHE A 3 -3.66 13.42 3.57
N VAL A 4 -2.57 12.77 3.13
CA VAL A 4 -2.33 11.35 3.39
C VAL A 4 -0.95 11.18 3.97
N CYS A 5 -0.84 10.52 5.13
CA CYS A 5 0.42 9.99 5.64
C CYS A 5 0.44 8.48 5.36
N ARG A 6 1.38 8.02 4.53
CA ARG A 6 1.67 6.61 4.29
C ARG A 6 2.80 6.21 5.22
N TRP A 7 2.40 5.66 6.35
CA TRP A 7 3.27 5.25 7.45
C TRP A 7 2.61 4.07 8.20
N ARG A 8 3.33 3.51 9.19
CA ARG A 8 2.92 2.54 10.23
C ARG A 8 1.85 3.13 11.17
N GLU A 9 0.87 3.80 10.60
CA GLU A 9 -0.30 4.29 11.30
C GLU A 9 -0.98 3.10 11.98
N GLU A 10 -1.61 3.33 13.13
CA GLU A 10 -2.50 2.37 13.82
C GLU A 10 -3.80 2.11 13.01
N SER A 11 -3.71 2.18 11.68
CA SER A 11 -4.74 1.94 10.70
C SER A 11 -4.48 0.60 10.00
N PRO A 12 -5.51 -0.25 9.84
CA PRO A 12 -5.41 -1.50 9.07
C PRO A 12 -4.98 -1.33 7.61
N LEU A 13 -4.98 -0.11 7.08
CA LEU A 13 -4.51 0.23 5.73
C LEU A 13 -3.09 0.84 5.71
N SER A 14 -2.41 0.93 6.85
CA SER A 14 -1.10 1.59 7.05
C SER A 14 -1.02 2.94 6.35
N LYS A 15 -2.07 3.73 6.55
CA LYS A 15 -2.11 5.13 6.18
C LYS A 15 -3.18 5.87 6.95
N ARG A 16 -2.96 7.17 7.13
CA ARG A 16 -3.89 8.13 7.70
C ARG A 16 -4.31 9.08 6.60
N VAL A 17 -5.61 9.24 6.44
CA VAL A 17 -6.21 10.15 5.46
C VAL A 17 -7.00 11.20 6.22
N VAL A 18 -6.71 12.48 5.96
CA VAL A 18 -7.36 13.61 6.61
C VAL A 18 -7.89 14.56 5.56
N SER A 19 -9.14 14.99 5.70
CA SER A 19 -9.70 16.06 4.89
C SER A 19 -9.38 17.41 5.55
N VAL A 20 -8.71 18.30 4.82
CA VAL A 20 -8.39 19.66 5.26
C VAL A 20 -9.21 20.68 4.44
N PRO A 21 -9.57 21.83 5.05
CA PRO A 21 -10.55 22.75 4.48
C PRO A 21 -10.04 23.57 3.28
N ASP A 22 -8.72 23.62 3.08
CA ASP A 22 -8.12 24.44 2.02
C ASP A 22 -8.44 23.89 0.62
N ALA A 23 -8.50 24.80 -0.35
CA ALA A 23 -8.81 24.47 -1.73
C ALA A 23 -7.58 23.96 -2.50
N THR A 24 -6.38 24.44 -2.15
CA THR A 24 -5.13 24.12 -2.84
C THR A 24 -4.01 23.85 -1.83
N VAL A 25 -2.97 23.15 -2.29
CA VAL A 25 -1.75 22.92 -1.49
C VAL A 25 -1.13 24.25 -1.06
N LEU A 26 -1.04 25.22 -1.97
CA LEU A 26 -0.49 26.55 -1.69
C LEU A 26 -1.26 27.27 -0.57
N ASP A 27 -2.59 27.18 -0.57
CA ASP A 27 -3.41 27.85 0.45
C ASP A 27 -3.19 27.23 1.84
N TRP A 28 -3.02 25.91 1.93
CA TRP A 28 -2.70 25.24 3.19
C TRP A 28 -1.36 25.70 3.77
N PHE A 29 -0.30 25.72 2.96
CA PHE A 29 1.02 26.24 3.39
C PHE A 29 0.95 27.72 3.79
N ARG A 30 0.21 28.55 3.04
CA ARG A 30 0.01 29.96 3.41
C ARG A 30 -0.71 30.14 4.74
N ARG A 31 -1.63 29.25 5.10
CA ARG A 31 -2.39 29.29 6.35
C ARG A 31 -1.56 28.86 7.57
N GLY A 32 -0.59 27.97 7.35
CA GLY A 32 0.44 27.62 8.33
C GLY A 32 1.56 28.64 8.47
N TRP A 33 1.74 29.51 7.47
CA TRP A 33 2.87 30.44 7.45
C TRP A 33 2.82 31.43 8.62
N GLY A 34 3.88 31.45 9.43
CA GLY A 34 3.99 32.36 10.58
C GLY A 34 3.21 31.92 11.82
N ARG A 35 2.85 30.63 11.93
CA ARG A 35 2.35 30.07 13.20
C ARG A 35 3.45 30.10 14.26
N ASP A 36 3.07 30.46 15.48
CA ASP A 36 3.99 30.52 16.62
C ASP A 36 4.49 29.12 17.04
N ASP A 37 3.63 28.11 16.88
CA ASP A 37 3.89 26.69 17.18
C ASP A 37 3.55 25.85 15.93
N PRO A 38 4.49 25.68 14.98
CA PRO A 38 4.25 24.94 13.75
C PRO A 38 3.90 23.47 13.98
N GLN A 39 4.66 22.78 14.84
CA GLN A 39 4.45 21.38 15.16
C GLN A 39 3.04 21.14 15.74
N GLY A 40 2.67 21.88 16.80
CA GLY A 40 1.34 21.74 17.41
C GLY A 40 0.20 22.12 16.46
N TRP A 41 0.45 23.06 15.53
CA TRP A 41 -0.52 23.37 14.47
C TRP A 41 -0.70 22.20 13.49
N ILE A 42 0.40 21.60 13.02
CA ILE A 42 0.38 20.43 12.12
C ILE A 42 -0.34 19.26 12.78
N GLU A 43 0.03 18.91 14.01
CA GLU A 43 -0.62 17.83 14.77
C GLU A 43 -2.13 18.05 14.87
N SER A 44 -2.56 19.29 15.16
CA SER A 44 -3.98 19.62 15.28
C SER A 44 -4.76 19.53 13.96
N GLU A 45 -4.10 19.76 12.82
CA GLU A 45 -4.72 19.75 11.49
C GLU A 45 -4.69 18.37 10.86
N LEU A 46 -3.61 17.62 11.07
CA LEU A 46 -3.30 16.36 10.38
C LEU A 46 -3.45 15.13 11.28
N GLY A 47 -3.85 15.34 12.53
CA GLY A 47 -4.17 14.31 13.52
C GLY A 47 -2.99 13.92 14.41
N GLU A 48 -1.78 13.93 13.87
CA GLU A 48 -0.53 13.66 14.60
C GLU A 48 0.64 14.36 13.88
N ASP A 49 1.83 14.18 14.43
CA ASP A 49 3.07 14.69 13.86
C ASP A 49 3.33 14.08 12.47
N VAL A 50 4.02 14.83 11.63
CA VAL A 50 4.43 14.41 10.29
C VAL A 50 5.91 14.73 10.15
N TYR A 51 6.73 13.68 10.18
CA TYR A 51 8.17 13.80 10.23
C TYR A 51 8.72 14.78 9.19
N GLY A 52 9.47 15.78 9.68
CA GLY A 52 10.12 16.81 8.89
C GLY A 52 9.20 17.89 8.30
N LEU A 53 7.86 17.75 8.33
CA LEU A 53 6.95 18.71 7.69
C LEU A 53 6.94 20.09 8.38
N ASP A 54 7.19 20.13 9.69
CA ASP A 54 7.24 21.36 10.48
C ASP A 54 8.44 22.25 10.15
N SER A 55 9.58 21.65 9.75
CA SER A 55 10.84 22.33 9.46
C SER A 55 10.72 23.55 8.53
N ILE A 56 9.92 23.48 7.45
CA ILE A 56 9.72 24.62 6.54
C ILE A 56 9.06 25.81 7.25
N PHE A 57 8.14 25.54 8.17
CA PHE A 57 7.45 26.58 8.93
C PHE A 57 8.32 27.14 10.05
N GLU A 58 9.15 26.29 10.67
CA GLU A 58 10.17 26.73 11.64
C GLU A 58 11.18 27.65 10.96
N GLU A 59 11.74 27.25 9.83
CA GLU A 59 12.68 28.05 9.04
C GLU A 59 12.04 29.36 8.55
N ALA A 60 10.77 29.32 8.14
CA ALA A 60 10.02 30.52 7.80
C ALA A 60 9.95 31.52 8.95
N ARG A 61 9.74 31.03 10.18
CA ARG A 61 9.69 31.86 11.39
C ARG A 61 11.09 32.39 11.76
N GLU A 62 12.09 31.52 11.80
CA GLU A 62 13.45 31.87 12.24
C GLU A 62 14.13 32.85 11.28
N ARG A 63 14.02 32.60 9.97
CA ARG A 63 14.65 33.42 8.93
C ARG A 63 13.75 34.53 8.39
N HIS A 64 12.52 34.64 8.90
CA HIS A 64 11.53 35.63 8.44
C HIS A 64 11.27 35.51 6.93
N LEU A 65 11.11 34.27 6.45
CA LEU A 65 10.93 34.01 5.02
C LEU A 65 9.60 34.57 4.52
N PRO A 66 9.56 35.13 3.30
CA PRO A 66 8.32 35.61 2.73
C PRO A 66 7.34 34.44 2.53
N ARG A 67 6.08 34.68 2.87
CA ARG A 67 5.01 33.72 2.56
C ARG A 67 4.92 33.51 1.04
N PRO A 68 4.83 32.26 0.55
CA PRO A 68 4.76 32.01 -0.89
C PRO A 68 3.49 32.60 -1.51
N GLU A 69 3.67 33.35 -2.59
CA GLU A 69 2.59 33.96 -3.38
C GLU A 69 2.27 33.16 -4.65
N THR A 70 3.10 32.18 -5.03
CA THR A 70 2.86 31.26 -6.15
C THR A 70 3.28 29.83 -5.81
N VAL A 71 2.82 28.85 -6.60
CA VAL A 71 3.26 27.45 -6.49
C VAL A 71 4.76 27.32 -6.74
N ASP A 72 5.32 28.10 -7.68
CA ASP A 72 6.76 28.10 -7.94
C ASP A 72 7.56 28.60 -6.74
N GLN A 73 7.10 29.67 -6.07
CA GLN A 73 7.74 30.14 -4.84
C GLN A 73 7.63 29.13 -3.70
N LEU A 74 6.49 28.43 -3.58
CA LEU A 74 6.37 27.34 -2.61
C LEU A 74 7.33 26.20 -2.94
N ARG A 75 7.50 25.86 -4.22
CA ARG A 75 8.45 24.82 -4.66
C ARG A 75 9.88 25.17 -4.26
N ASP A 76 10.29 26.41 -4.51
CA ASP A 76 11.63 26.89 -4.14
C ASP A 76 11.84 26.81 -2.63
N LEU A 77 10.86 27.25 -1.83
CA LEU A 77 10.92 27.21 -0.36
C LEU A 77 10.93 25.78 0.20
N LEU A 78 10.14 24.85 -0.37
CA LEU A 78 10.17 23.44 0.03
C LEU A 78 11.53 22.83 -0.24
N ASN A 79 12.09 23.00 -1.44
CA ASN A 79 13.39 22.43 -1.76
C ASN A 79 14.55 23.01 -0.93
N GLU A 80 14.43 24.25 -0.45
CA GLU A 80 15.47 24.89 0.36
C GLU A 80 15.33 24.62 1.87
N HIS A 81 14.11 24.44 2.38
CA HIS A 81 13.83 24.49 3.81
C HIS A 81 13.02 23.34 4.38
N LEU A 82 12.42 22.49 3.54
CA LEU A 82 11.78 21.28 4.04
C LEU A 82 12.86 20.23 4.32
N TRP A 83 12.98 19.82 5.58
CA TRP A 83 13.78 18.69 5.98
C TRP A 83 13.17 17.40 5.43
N VAL A 84 13.96 16.67 4.65
CA VAL A 84 13.63 15.37 4.13
C VAL A 84 14.86 14.48 4.29
N GLU A 85 14.75 13.44 5.11
CA GLU A 85 15.84 12.50 5.33
C GLU A 85 16.04 11.65 4.07
N GLY A 86 17.30 11.41 3.70
CA GLY A 86 17.68 10.59 2.55
C GLY A 86 17.49 11.25 1.17
N ASP A 87 17.07 12.51 1.07
CA ASP A 87 16.91 13.20 -0.23
C ASP A 87 18.21 13.82 -0.76
N ASP A 88 19.28 13.02 -0.84
CA ASP A 88 20.61 13.47 -1.30
C ASP A 88 20.58 14.07 -2.72
N ASP A 89 19.66 13.59 -3.57
CA ASP A 89 19.54 13.97 -4.98
C ASP A 89 18.41 15.00 -5.25
N GLY A 90 17.66 15.44 -4.24
CA GLY A 90 16.59 16.44 -4.38
C GLY A 90 15.38 15.96 -5.21
N THR A 91 15.04 14.68 -5.15
CA THR A 91 13.99 14.04 -5.95
C THR A 91 12.77 13.57 -5.14
N PHE A 92 12.85 13.65 -3.81
CA PHE A 92 11.79 13.18 -2.93
C PHE A 92 10.68 14.21 -2.73
N ILE A 93 10.96 15.50 -2.95
CA ILE A 93 9.96 16.56 -2.94
C ILE A 93 9.41 16.78 -4.36
N ARG A 94 8.12 16.47 -4.58
CA ARG A 94 7.45 16.61 -5.87
C ARG A 94 6.19 17.47 -5.78
N LEU A 95 6.34 18.78 -6.02
CA LEU A 95 5.23 19.74 -6.08
C LEU A 95 4.75 20.03 -7.51
N GLY A 96 3.52 19.60 -7.80
CA GLY A 96 2.72 20.07 -8.94
C GLY A 96 1.69 21.13 -8.53
N GLU A 97 0.85 21.57 -9.46
CA GLU A 97 -0.22 22.54 -9.17
C GLU A 97 -1.24 22.03 -8.14
N HIS A 98 -1.60 20.74 -8.25
CA HIS A 98 -2.71 20.13 -7.50
C HIS A 98 -2.27 19.11 -6.45
N ALA A 99 -0.96 18.80 -6.37
CA ALA A 99 -0.46 17.81 -5.44
C ALA A 99 0.99 18.06 -5.02
N LEU A 100 1.24 17.90 -3.72
CA LEU A 100 2.58 17.71 -3.14
C LEU A 100 2.73 16.24 -2.77
N ARG A 101 3.85 15.64 -3.14
CA ARG A 101 4.24 14.30 -2.70
C ARG A 101 5.64 14.41 -2.12
N VAL A 102 5.84 13.87 -0.93
CA VAL A 102 7.13 13.84 -0.25
C VAL A 102 7.39 12.42 0.20
N ARG A 103 8.60 11.94 -0.07
CA ARG A 103 9.17 10.72 0.51
C ARG A 103 10.22 11.14 1.54
N THR A 104 10.36 10.44 2.64
CA THR A 104 11.40 10.66 3.66
C THR A 104 11.69 9.34 4.36
N ASP A 105 12.80 9.24 5.06
CA ASP A 105 13.05 8.22 6.08
C ASP A 105 12.92 8.90 7.48
N ASP A 106 12.72 8.14 8.55
CA ASP A 106 12.88 8.60 9.95
C ASP A 106 14.11 7.97 10.64
N ASP A 107 15.08 7.50 9.84
CA ASP A 107 16.24 6.66 10.17
C ASP A 107 15.91 5.18 10.46
N GLU A 108 14.62 4.84 10.61
CA GLU A 108 14.16 3.48 10.87
C GLU A 108 13.24 2.95 9.76
N VAL A 109 12.51 3.83 9.06
CA VAL A 109 11.63 3.52 7.93
C VAL A 109 11.37 4.60 6.89
N ASP A 110 11.25 4.12 5.65
CA ASP A 110 10.59 4.80 4.53
C ASP A 110 9.15 5.23 4.84
N LEU A 111 8.90 6.53 4.71
CA LEU A 111 7.63 7.22 4.91
C LEU A 111 7.33 8.10 3.70
N ALA A 112 6.04 8.27 3.38
CA ALA A 112 5.66 9.27 2.40
C ALA A 112 4.37 9.98 2.81
N TYR A 113 4.29 11.27 2.53
CA TYR A 113 3.08 12.03 2.73
C TYR A 113 2.69 12.84 1.49
N TYR A 114 1.40 13.12 1.41
CA TYR A 114 0.76 13.63 0.22
C TYR A 114 -0.22 14.72 0.61
N PHE A 115 -0.19 15.84 -0.12
CA PHE A 115 -1.31 16.77 -0.19
C PHE A 115 -1.91 16.67 -1.59
N VAL A 116 -3.21 16.45 -1.68
CA VAL A 116 -3.91 16.24 -2.95
C VAL A 116 -5.22 17.02 -2.92
N ASP A 117 -5.38 17.99 -3.82
CA ASP A 117 -6.64 18.72 -3.91
C ASP A 117 -7.73 17.92 -4.63
N GLU A 118 -8.96 18.46 -4.60
CA GLU A 118 -10.14 17.83 -5.22
C GLU A 118 -9.99 17.68 -6.74
N ALA A 119 -9.26 18.59 -7.40
CA ALA A 119 -9.07 18.54 -8.84
C ALA A 119 -8.15 17.37 -9.22
N ALA A 120 -7.05 17.17 -8.49
CA ALA A 120 -6.20 16.00 -8.66
C ALA A 120 -6.95 14.69 -8.37
N ALA A 121 -7.69 14.63 -7.25
CA ALA A 121 -8.49 13.46 -6.87
C ALA A 121 -9.51 13.07 -7.95
N ALA A 122 -10.20 14.06 -8.53
CA ALA A 122 -11.17 13.84 -9.59
C ALA A 122 -10.52 13.51 -10.95
N ALA A 123 -9.34 14.05 -11.25
CA ALA A 123 -8.66 13.86 -12.53
C ALA A 123 -7.92 12.51 -12.63
N SER A 124 -7.52 11.92 -11.51
CA SER A 124 -6.71 10.69 -11.46
C SER A 124 -7.23 9.64 -10.46
N PRO A 125 -8.51 9.23 -10.54
CA PRO A 125 -9.07 8.28 -9.58
C PRO A 125 -8.39 6.90 -9.68
N ASP A 126 -7.95 6.50 -10.88
CA ASP A 126 -7.20 5.26 -11.12
C ASP A 126 -5.81 5.22 -10.45
N ARG A 127 -5.35 6.35 -9.91
CA ARG A 127 -4.08 6.49 -9.19
C ARG A 127 -4.30 6.74 -7.71
N LEU A 128 -5.33 7.50 -7.37
CA LEU A 128 -5.53 8.04 -6.02
C LEU A 128 -6.61 7.34 -5.22
N ALA A 129 -7.52 6.57 -5.85
CA ALA A 129 -8.68 6.01 -5.16
C ALA A 129 -8.32 5.16 -3.94
N TYR A 130 -7.27 4.32 -4.00
CA TYR A 130 -6.78 3.58 -2.84
C TYR A 130 -5.99 4.46 -1.88
N LEU A 131 -5.16 5.37 -2.38
CA LEU A 131 -4.37 6.29 -1.55
C LEU A 131 -5.28 7.14 -0.64
N LEU A 132 -6.40 7.61 -1.17
CA LEU A 132 -7.39 8.43 -0.45
C LEU A 132 -8.45 7.60 0.29
N HIS A 133 -8.41 6.27 0.20
CA HIS A 133 -9.37 5.40 0.88
C HIS A 133 -9.00 5.24 2.36
N ASP A 134 -9.89 5.64 3.26
CA ASP A 134 -9.64 5.73 4.70
C ASP A 134 -10.33 4.65 5.54
N THR A 135 -11.18 3.82 4.92
CA THR A 135 -12.07 2.92 5.63
C THR A 135 -11.70 1.46 5.39
N TRP A 136 -11.65 0.66 6.45
CA TRP A 136 -11.60 -0.80 6.35
C TRP A 136 -13.00 -1.40 6.58
N PRO A 137 -13.42 -2.44 5.84
CA PRO A 137 -12.73 -3.09 4.71
C PRO A 137 -12.93 -2.37 3.36
N LEU A 138 -12.25 -2.81 2.29
CA LEU A 138 -12.57 -2.36 0.94
C LEU A 138 -13.99 -2.85 0.55
N PRO A 139 -14.66 -2.22 -0.43
CA PRO A 139 -16.00 -2.63 -0.84
C PRO A 139 -16.07 -4.09 -1.30
N ALA A 140 -17.19 -4.76 -1.06
CA ALA A 140 -17.40 -6.16 -1.46
C ALA A 140 -18.11 -6.31 -2.82
N ASP A 141 -18.47 -5.20 -3.47
CA ASP A 141 -19.23 -5.21 -4.72
C ASP A 141 -18.48 -5.91 -5.85
N ALA A 142 -19.20 -6.68 -6.66
CA ALA A 142 -18.64 -7.43 -7.77
C ALA A 142 -19.53 -7.32 -9.01
N ALA A 143 -18.89 -7.20 -10.16
CA ALA A 143 -19.56 -7.13 -11.45
C ALA A 143 -20.17 -8.49 -11.83
N ALA A 144 -21.05 -8.48 -12.83
CA ALA A 144 -21.58 -9.70 -13.43
C ALA A 144 -20.47 -10.54 -14.08
N PRO A 145 -20.64 -11.88 -14.18
CA PRO A 145 -19.71 -12.73 -14.93
C PRO A 145 -19.49 -12.21 -16.36
N GLY A 146 -18.24 -12.27 -16.84
CA GLY A 146 -17.85 -11.78 -18.17
C GLY A 146 -17.54 -10.28 -18.24
N ALA A 147 -17.63 -9.56 -17.12
CA ALA A 147 -17.09 -8.20 -17.03
C ALA A 147 -15.57 -8.20 -17.27
N VAL A 148 -15.07 -7.14 -17.90
CA VAL A 148 -13.66 -6.99 -18.26
C VAL A 148 -13.01 -5.96 -17.34
N PHE A 149 -11.79 -6.25 -16.89
CA PHE A 149 -10.95 -5.31 -16.17
C PHE A 149 -9.61 -5.18 -16.88
N GLU A 150 -9.28 -3.96 -17.31
CA GLU A 150 -7.97 -3.61 -17.84
C GLU A 150 -7.17 -2.91 -16.74
N HIS A 151 -6.16 -3.60 -16.20
CA HIS A 151 -5.38 -3.09 -15.08
C HIS A 151 -4.48 -1.91 -15.44
N GLY A 152 -3.96 -1.84 -16.68
CA GLY A 152 -3.18 -0.68 -17.16
C GLY A 152 -1.88 -0.37 -16.42
N VAL A 153 -1.50 -1.21 -15.44
CA VAL A 153 -0.31 -1.08 -14.60
C VAL A 153 0.56 -2.33 -14.69
N PRO A 154 1.89 -2.23 -14.50
CA PRO A 154 2.77 -3.39 -14.44
C PRO A 154 2.36 -4.35 -13.33
N VAL A 155 2.29 -5.65 -13.65
CA VAL A 155 2.02 -6.74 -12.69
C VAL A 155 2.91 -7.94 -13.02
N ARG A 156 3.30 -8.69 -12.00
CA ARG A 156 4.13 -9.90 -12.16
C ARG A 156 3.23 -11.11 -12.40
N THR A 157 3.39 -11.80 -13.53
CA THR A 157 2.52 -12.92 -13.88
C THR A 157 2.99 -14.24 -13.26
N VAL A 158 2.08 -14.95 -12.57
CA VAL A 158 2.29 -16.32 -12.10
C VAL A 158 1.31 -17.25 -12.81
N ARG A 159 1.84 -18.15 -13.64
CA ARG A 159 1.03 -19.06 -14.46
C ARG A 159 0.77 -20.36 -13.71
N ILE A 160 -0.49 -20.57 -13.32
CA ILE A 160 -0.99 -21.81 -12.70
C ILE A 160 -2.05 -22.51 -13.57
N ALA A 161 -2.35 -21.92 -14.73
CA ALA A 161 -3.40 -22.32 -15.65
C ALA A 161 -3.12 -21.76 -17.05
N PRO A 162 -3.76 -22.31 -18.11
CA PRO A 162 -3.85 -21.62 -19.39
C PRO A 162 -4.48 -20.23 -19.22
N PRO A 163 -4.03 -19.22 -19.99
CA PRO A 163 -4.58 -17.87 -19.90
C PRO A 163 -6.06 -17.85 -20.29
N GLY A 164 -6.83 -16.98 -19.65
CA GLY A 164 -8.25 -16.77 -19.91
C GLY A 164 -8.65 -15.32 -19.58
N PRO A 165 -9.93 -14.96 -19.78
CA PRO A 165 -10.41 -13.59 -19.60
C PRO A 165 -10.43 -13.14 -18.14
N ASP A 166 -10.55 -14.09 -17.20
CA ASP A 166 -10.53 -13.82 -15.77
C ASP A 166 -9.10 -13.89 -15.22
N ALA A 167 -8.81 -13.14 -14.17
CA ALA A 167 -7.58 -13.25 -13.42
C ALA A 167 -7.84 -13.00 -11.93
N VAL A 168 -6.99 -13.61 -11.09
CA VAL A 168 -6.84 -13.23 -9.67
C VAL A 168 -5.63 -12.33 -9.54
N PHE A 169 -5.78 -11.23 -8.83
CA PHE A 169 -4.72 -10.31 -8.44
C PHE A 169 -4.39 -10.52 -6.97
N SER A 170 -3.10 -10.42 -6.65
CA SER A 170 -2.59 -10.52 -5.29
C SER A 170 -1.71 -9.33 -4.99
N VAL A 171 -2.08 -8.56 -3.97
CA VAL A 171 -1.39 -7.35 -3.54
C VAL A 171 -1.02 -7.52 -2.08
N ARG A 172 0.28 -7.64 -1.80
CA ARG A 172 0.82 -7.64 -0.44
C ARG A 172 1.50 -6.29 -0.21
N LEU A 173 1.08 -5.59 0.83
CA LEU A 173 1.69 -4.35 1.30
C LEU A 173 2.32 -4.67 2.65
N CYS A 174 3.63 -4.88 2.65
CA CYS A 174 4.36 -5.32 3.82
C CYS A 174 5.70 -4.59 3.90
N TRP A 175 6.23 -4.53 5.11
CA TRP A 175 7.60 -4.14 5.37
C TRP A 175 8.53 -5.34 5.10
N ASP A 176 9.62 -5.15 4.34
CA ASP A 176 10.58 -6.22 4.00
C ASP A 176 12.00 -5.84 4.47
N PRO A 177 12.48 -6.37 5.60
CA PRO A 177 13.85 -6.12 6.05
C PRO A 177 14.89 -6.77 5.14
N PRO A 178 16.09 -6.17 5.00
CA PRO A 178 16.58 -4.99 5.70
C PRO A 178 16.34 -3.68 4.93
N GLY A 179 15.39 -3.66 3.98
CA GLY A 179 15.24 -2.59 3.00
C GLY A 179 14.64 -1.30 3.57
N ILE A 180 15.36 -0.61 4.46
CA ILE A 180 14.96 0.69 5.03
C ILE A 180 14.55 1.70 3.94
N GLU A 181 15.21 1.68 2.78
CA GLU A 181 14.95 2.59 1.64
C GLU A 181 14.04 1.99 0.52
N THR A 182 13.43 0.81 0.72
CA THR A 182 12.63 0.15 -0.35
C THR A 182 11.22 -0.25 0.09
N ASN A 183 10.80 0.12 1.30
CA ASN A 183 9.50 -0.32 1.83
C ASN A 183 8.30 0.37 1.16
N LEU A 184 8.50 1.51 0.49
CA LEU A 184 7.46 2.12 -0.33
C LEU A 184 7.51 1.70 -1.80
N ASP A 185 8.68 1.28 -2.28
CA ASP A 185 8.94 0.74 -3.62
C ASP A 185 8.88 -0.79 -3.62
N LEU A 186 7.70 -1.30 -3.29
CA LEU A 186 7.42 -2.72 -3.16
C LEU A 186 7.57 -3.48 -4.48
N ALA A 187 7.71 -4.81 -4.38
CA ALA A 187 7.94 -5.69 -5.53
C ALA A 187 6.81 -5.72 -6.59
N GLY A 188 5.68 -5.06 -6.34
CA GLY A 188 4.53 -5.01 -7.26
C GLY A 188 3.53 -6.14 -7.05
N ALA A 189 2.31 -5.93 -7.53
CA ALA A 189 1.26 -6.93 -7.48
C ALA A 189 1.54 -8.17 -8.36
N LEU A 190 0.94 -9.30 -8.00
CA LEU A 190 0.91 -10.51 -8.82
C LEU A 190 -0.41 -10.61 -9.58
N VAL A 191 -0.36 -11.25 -10.76
CA VAL A 191 -1.55 -11.67 -11.52
C VAL A 191 -1.50 -13.16 -11.84
N PHE A 192 -2.61 -13.85 -11.62
CA PHE A 192 -2.83 -15.26 -11.91
C PHE A 192 -3.91 -15.39 -12.99
N PRO A 193 -3.55 -15.44 -14.28
CA PRO A 193 -4.51 -15.41 -15.37
C PRO A 193 -5.29 -16.73 -15.50
N GLY A 194 -6.48 -16.61 -16.07
CA GLY A 194 -7.41 -17.70 -16.37
C GLY A 194 -8.25 -18.19 -15.19
N ARG A 195 -8.40 -17.40 -14.13
CA ARG A 195 -9.05 -17.82 -12.87
C ARG A 195 -9.84 -16.71 -12.20
N THR A 196 -10.86 -17.12 -11.45
CA THR A 196 -11.59 -16.30 -10.47
C THR A 196 -11.14 -16.68 -9.06
N LEU A 197 -11.49 -15.87 -8.06
CA LEU A 197 -11.11 -16.11 -6.67
C LEU A 197 -11.76 -17.37 -6.07
N PRO A 198 -13.04 -17.69 -6.37
CA PRO A 198 -13.62 -18.97 -5.96
C PRO A 198 -12.87 -20.16 -6.57
N GLY A 199 -12.47 -21.12 -5.74
CA GLY A 199 -11.69 -22.29 -6.16
C GLY A 199 -10.21 -22.02 -6.47
N PHE A 200 -9.73 -20.79 -6.23
CA PHE A 200 -8.34 -20.41 -6.49
C PHE A 200 -7.34 -21.18 -5.62
N ALA A 201 -7.69 -21.45 -4.35
CA ALA A 201 -6.78 -22.09 -3.40
C ALA A 201 -6.46 -23.54 -3.82
N ALA A 202 -7.49 -24.29 -4.24
CA ALA A 202 -7.32 -25.64 -4.78
C ALA A 202 -6.37 -25.67 -5.99
N ARG A 203 -6.38 -24.62 -6.83
CA ARG A 203 -5.50 -24.53 -8.00
C ARG A 203 -4.07 -24.19 -7.64
N LEU A 204 -3.85 -23.26 -6.70
CA LEU A 204 -2.50 -22.98 -6.19
C LEU A 204 -1.87 -24.25 -5.60
N ARG A 205 -2.63 -25.00 -4.80
CA ARG A 205 -2.17 -26.26 -4.19
C ARG A 205 -1.77 -27.29 -5.24
N ALA A 206 -2.56 -27.45 -6.30
CA ALA A 206 -2.38 -28.49 -7.31
C ALA A 206 -1.14 -28.32 -8.23
N VAL A 207 -0.40 -27.22 -8.14
CA VAL A 207 0.85 -27.04 -8.91
C VAL A 207 1.99 -27.84 -8.29
N ASP A 208 2.75 -28.54 -9.11
CA ASP A 208 3.88 -29.36 -8.68
C ASP A 208 5.05 -28.50 -8.14
N ALA A 209 5.69 -28.97 -7.06
CA ALA A 209 6.76 -28.23 -6.37
C ALA A 209 7.96 -27.80 -7.24
N PRO A 210 8.42 -28.56 -8.27
CA PRO A 210 9.46 -28.08 -9.18
C PRO A 210 9.06 -26.81 -9.94
N ASP A 211 7.78 -26.66 -10.30
CA ASP A 211 7.27 -25.53 -11.07
C ASP A 211 7.10 -24.27 -10.20
N THR A 212 6.96 -24.44 -8.87
CA THR A 212 6.83 -23.33 -7.92
C THR A 212 8.17 -22.68 -7.58
N ARG A 213 9.32 -23.25 -7.95
CA ARG A 213 10.65 -22.67 -7.66
C ARG A 213 10.88 -21.31 -8.31
N LEU A 214 10.24 -21.09 -9.45
CA LEU A 214 10.34 -19.84 -10.21
C LEU A 214 9.29 -18.81 -9.79
N TRP A 215 8.43 -19.16 -8.83
CA TRP A 215 7.41 -18.24 -8.37
C TRP A 215 8.03 -17.15 -7.50
N PRO A 216 7.50 -15.91 -7.60
CA PRO A 216 7.81 -14.87 -6.62
C PRO A 216 7.55 -15.35 -5.18
N HIS A 217 8.28 -14.80 -4.22
CA HIS A 217 8.14 -15.11 -2.80
C HIS A 217 6.67 -15.05 -2.35
N ASP A 218 5.96 -13.96 -2.66
CA ASP A 218 4.56 -13.76 -2.26
C ASP A 218 3.61 -14.86 -2.79
N ALA A 219 3.86 -15.41 -3.98
CA ALA A 219 3.04 -16.51 -4.51
C ALA A 219 3.27 -17.82 -3.75
N ARG A 220 4.50 -18.07 -3.30
CA ARG A 220 4.84 -19.23 -2.48
C ARG A 220 4.27 -19.06 -1.07
N LEU A 221 4.43 -17.88 -0.48
CA LEU A 221 3.89 -17.54 0.83
C LEU A 221 2.35 -17.64 0.84
N LEU A 222 1.67 -17.19 -0.21
CA LEU A 222 0.22 -17.33 -0.36
C LEU A 222 -0.22 -18.80 -0.41
N ARG A 223 0.60 -19.67 -1.01
CA ARG A 223 0.31 -21.10 -1.15
C ARG A 223 0.54 -21.88 0.16
N ALA A 224 1.46 -21.42 1.00
CA ALA A 224 1.87 -22.11 2.21
C ALA A 224 0.72 -22.40 3.22
N PRO A 225 -0.18 -21.44 3.55
CA PRO A 225 -1.24 -21.68 4.54
C PRO A 225 -2.47 -22.42 4.00
N ILE A 226 -2.52 -22.76 2.70
CA ILE A 226 -3.64 -23.46 2.08
C ILE A 226 -3.67 -24.92 2.52
N ALA A 227 -4.78 -25.39 3.10
CA ALA A 227 -4.95 -26.77 3.53
C ALA A 227 -5.36 -27.72 2.37
N PRO A 228 -5.23 -29.05 2.52
CA PRO A 228 -5.49 -30.02 1.44
C PRO A 228 -6.92 -30.06 0.89
N ASP A 229 -7.91 -29.66 1.69
CA ASP A 229 -9.34 -29.72 1.39
C ASP A 229 -9.96 -28.35 1.07
N GLU A 230 -9.15 -27.29 1.06
CA GLU A 230 -9.63 -25.94 0.82
C GLU A 230 -9.80 -25.62 -0.66
N GLU A 231 -10.92 -24.99 -0.98
CA GLU A 231 -11.21 -24.46 -2.31
C GLU A 231 -10.95 -22.95 -2.39
N ASP A 232 -11.29 -22.22 -1.32
CA ASP A 232 -11.23 -20.75 -1.27
C ASP A 232 -10.06 -20.24 -0.41
N ALA A 233 -9.55 -19.06 -0.78
CA ALA A 233 -8.36 -18.48 -0.13
C ALA A 233 -8.65 -17.83 1.23
N GLY A 234 -9.92 -17.65 1.61
CA GLY A 234 -10.33 -16.99 2.85
C GLY A 234 -9.68 -17.59 4.09
N VAL A 235 -9.87 -18.89 4.31
CA VAL A 235 -9.34 -19.61 5.48
C VAL A 235 -7.80 -19.66 5.47
N ALA A 236 -7.19 -19.70 4.29
CA ALA A 236 -5.74 -19.62 4.16
C ALA A 236 -5.21 -18.24 4.62
N LEU A 237 -5.92 -17.14 4.34
CA LEU A 237 -5.56 -15.81 4.86
C LEU A 237 -5.90 -15.63 6.35
N GLU A 238 -6.91 -16.32 6.88
CA GLU A 238 -7.12 -16.39 8.35
C GLU A 238 -5.93 -17.06 9.04
N ARG A 239 -5.38 -18.12 8.44
CA ARG A 239 -4.14 -18.77 8.90
C ARG A 239 -2.93 -17.86 8.77
N TYR A 240 -2.82 -17.11 7.68
CA TYR A 240 -1.77 -16.12 7.50
C TYR A 240 -1.76 -15.07 8.64
N ALA A 241 -2.93 -14.60 9.07
CA ALA A 241 -3.05 -13.64 10.17
C ALA A 241 -2.53 -14.16 11.53
N ARG A 242 -2.28 -15.46 11.65
CA ARG A 242 -1.76 -16.13 12.86
C ARG A 242 -0.26 -16.37 12.82
N LEU A 243 0.41 -15.98 11.74
CA LEU A 243 1.85 -16.11 11.63
C LEU A 243 2.52 -15.00 12.44
N PRO A 244 3.49 -15.33 13.32
CA PRO A 244 4.10 -14.38 14.22
C PRO A 244 5.16 -13.53 13.51
N GLY A 245 5.53 -12.42 14.16
CA GLY A 245 6.71 -11.62 13.80
C GLY A 245 6.60 -10.88 12.47
N TYR A 246 7.68 -10.20 12.08
CA TYR A 246 7.73 -9.42 10.85
C TYR A 246 7.82 -10.31 9.60
N ASP A 247 8.61 -11.40 9.64
CA ASP A 247 8.78 -12.36 8.56
C ASP A 247 7.94 -13.61 8.84
N PRO A 248 6.77 -13.75 8.20
CA PRO A 248 5.89 -14.89 8.41
C PRO A 248 6.33 -16.15 7.62
N SER A 249 7.54 -16.18 7.05
CA SER A 249 7.94 -17.22 6.11
C SER A 249 8.39 -18.52 6.79
N PRO A 250 7.86 -19.69 6.39
CA PRO A 250 8.43 -20.97 6.79
C PRO A 250 9.83 -21.15 6.20
N ALA A 251 10.75 -21.80 6.91
CA ALA A 251 12.15 -21.92 6.51
C ALA A 251 12.34 -22.72 5.21
N ASN A 252 11.40 -23.62 4.87
CA ASN A 252 11.43 -24.35 3.62
C ASN A 252 10.69 -23.66 2.46
N LEU A 253 10.18 -22.43 2.64
CA LEU A 253 9.45 -21.69 1.59
C LEU A 253 10.27 -21.53 0.30
N ASP A 254 11.56 -21.24 0.45
CA ASP A 254 12.49 -21.06 -0.66
C ASP A 254 13.16 -22.35 -1.13
N ARG A 255 12.85 -23.48 -0.50
CA ARG A 255 13.39 -24.79 -0.84
C ARG A 255 12.43 -25.57 -1.71
N VAL A 256 12.94 -26.66 -2.28
CA VAL A 256 12.17 -27.60 -3.10
C VAL A 256 11.47 -28.60 -2.19
N ALA A 257 10.58 -28.11 -1.35
CA ALA A 257 9.79 -28.96 -0.46
C ALA A 257 8.42 -29.25 -1.08
N ALA A 258 7.83 -30.37 -0.69
CA ALA A 258 6.44 -30.68 -1.05
C ALA A 258 5.49 -29.70 -0.34
N HIS A 259 4.32 -29.46 -0.91
CA HIS A 259 3.31 -28.57 -0.29
C HIS A 259 2.96 -28.98 1.12
N ASP A 260 2.71 -30.27 1.36
CA ASP A 260 2.34 -30.79 2.68
C ASP A 260 3.43 -30.57 3.73
N GLU A 261 4.70 -30.49 3.32
CA GLU A 261 5.82 -30.18 4.21
C GLU A 261 5.83 -28.70 4.59
N ILE A 262 5.74 -27.82 3.59
CA ILE A 262 5.65 -26.36 3.80
C ILE A 262 4.42 -26.01 4.63
N HIS A 263 3.27 -26.62 4.33
CA HIS A 263 2.02 -26.39 5.05
C HIS A 263 2.14 -26.81 6.52
N ARG A 264 2.74 -27.97 6.81
CA ARG A 264 2.96 -28.43 8.19
C ARG A 264 3.85 -27.46 8.97
N GLU A 265 4.96 -27.03 8.38
CA GLU A 265 5.84 -26.04 8.99
C GLU A 265 5.10 -24.71 9.24
N THR A 266 4.28 -24.29 8.28
CA THR A 266 3.42 -23.10 8.42
C THR A 266 2.49 -23.24 9.62
N LEU A 267 1.87 -24.40 9.83
CA LEU A 267 1.02 -24.67 11.01
C LEU A 267 1.81 -24.71 12.32
N GLU A 268 3.06 -25.19 12.30
CA GLU A 268 3.94 -25.22 13.48
C GLU A 268 4.37 -23.82 13.94
N LEU A 269 4.44 -22.85 13.01
CA LEU A 269 4.75 -21.45 13.32
C LEU A 269 3.56 -20.67 13.90
N MET A 270 2.33 -21.10 13.63
CA MET A 270 1.15 -20.32 13.98
C MET A 270 0.92 -20.19 15.48
N THR A 271 0.47 -19.01 15.88
CA THR A 271 -0.11 -18.80 17.21
C THR A 271 -1.53 -19.40 17.28
N PRO A 272 -2.03 -19.75 18.49
CA PRO A 272 -3.40 -20.26 18.66
C PRO A 272 -4.48 -19.29 18.17
N GLU A 273 -4.24 -17.99 18.30
CA GLU A 273 -5.14 -16.91 17.91
C GLU A 273 -4.34 -15.83 17.15
N PRO A 274 -4.97 -15.11 16.19
CA PRO A 274 -4.33 -13.96 15.56
C PRO A 274 -3.91 -12.92 16.60
N SER A 275 -2.87 -12.14 16.29
CA SER A 275 -2.48 -11.00 17.12
C SER A 275 -3.67 -10.05 17.29
N VAL A 276 -3.87 -9.55 18.52
CA VAL A 276 -4.92 -8.56 18.83
C VAL A 276 -4.74 -7.36 17.89
N GLY A 277 -5.80 -6.98 17.17
CA GLY A 277 -5.75 -5.94 16.15
C GLY A 277 -5.80 -6.46 14.72
N SER A 278 -5.44 -7.72 14.47
CA SER A 278 -5.52 -8.31 13.12
C SER A 278 -6.96 -8.36 12.61
N LEU A 279 -7.18 -7.93 11.37
CA LEU A 279 -8.50 -7.91 10.74
C LEU A 279 -8.52 -8.80 9.49
N ILE A 280 -9.60 -9.55 9.30
CA ILE A 280 -9.82 -10.37 8.11
C ILE A 280 -11.23 -10.12 7.60
N ARG A 281 -11.36 -9.97 6.29
CA ARG A 281 -12.64 -9.93 5.59
C ARG A 281 -12.57 -10.83 4.35
N SER A 282 -13.54 -11.73 4.22
CA SER A 282 -13.62 -12.67 3.10
C SER A 282 -14.99 -12.54 2.44
N ASP A 283 -15.01 -12.04 1.21
CA ASP A 283 -16.15 -11.99 0.31
C ASP A 283 -15.85 -12.82 -0.95
N PRO A 284 -16.86 -13.21 -1.77
CA PRO A 284 -16.63 -14.15 -2.87
C PRO A 284 -15.59 -13.72 -3.91
N HIS A 285 -15.40 -12.41 -4.11
CA HIS A 285 -14.51 -11.85 -5.15
C HIS A 285 -13.40 -10.95 -4.59
N ILE A 286 -13.33 -10.79 -3.27
CA ILE A 286 -12.24 -10.12 -2.56
C ILE A 286 -12.03 -10.77 -1.19
N VAL A 287 -10.78 -11.11 -0.88
CA VAL A 287 -10.34 -11.48 0.46
C VAL A 287 -9.24 -10.52 0.87
N GLN A 288 -9.32 -10.00 2.09
CA GLN A 288 -8.36 -9.05 2.60
C GLN A 288 -8.02 -9.34 4.06
N VAL A 289 -6.74 -9.24 4.38
CA VAL A 289 -6.20 -9.38 5.73
C VAL A 289 -5.30 -8.19 6.03
N ALA A 290 -5.43 -7.65 7.23
CA ALA A 290 -4.48 -6.75 7.85
C ALA A 290 -3.93 -7.48 9.07
N ARG A 291 -2.78 -8.13 8.92
CA ARG A 291 -2.11 -8.89 9.99
C ARG A 291 -1.34 -7.90 10.86
N TYR A 292 -1.77 -7.73 12.09
CA TYR A 292 -1.08 -6.85 13.03
C TYR A 292 0.22 -7.52 13.49
N ILE A 293 1.32 -6.78 13.40
CA ILE A 293 2.67 -7.22 13.81
C ILE A 293 2.91 -6.75 15.24
N ASP A 294 3.08 -5.43 15.43
CA ASP A 294 3.26 -4.72 16.71
C ASP A 294 3.09 -3.21 16.48
N ASP A 295 3.19 -2.41 17.54
CA ASP A 295 3.06 -0.95 17.49
C ASP A 295 4.16 -0.27 16.67
N PHE A 296 5.28 -0.96 16.44
CA PHE A 296 6.38 -0.42 15.66
C PHE A 296 6.18 -0.66 14.17
N PHE A 297 5.84 -1.87 13.75
CA PHE A 297 5.69 -2.25 12.33
C PHE A 297 4.26 -2.14 11.79
N GLY A 298 3.26 -1.95 12.65
CA GLY A 298 1.85 -1.81 12.27
C GLY A 298 1.29 -3.10 11.65
N PHE A 299 0.88 -3.03 10.38
CA PHE A 299 0.15 -4.09 9.70
C PHE A 299 0.86 -4.59 8.44
N ASP A 300 0.84 -5.89 8.24
CA ASP A 300 1.13 -6.57 6.96
C ASP A 300 -0.20 -6.85 6.26
N GLN A 301 -0.47 -6.12 5.16
CA GLN A 301 -1.74 -6.24 4.44
C GLN A 301 -1.61 -7.17 3.24
N TRP A 302 -2.66 -7.95 3.01
CA TRP A 302 -2.79 -8.75 1.82
C TRP A 302 -4.22 -8.67 1.27
N PHE A 303 -4.32 -8.24 0.01
CA PHE A 303 -5.56 -8.19 -0.76
C PHE A 303 -5.49 -9.21 -1.90
N LEU A 304 -6.48 -10.09 -1.99
CA LEU A 304 -6.72 -10.99 -3.10
C LEU A 304 -8.05 -10.63 -3.72
N PHE A 305 -8.09 -10.31 -5.01
CA PHE A 305 -9.34 -9.99 -5.70
C PHE A 305 -9.31 -10.50 -7.13
N ASP A 306 -10.46 -10.75 -7.72
CA ASP A 306 -10.54 -11.18 -9.12
C ASP A 306 -11.08 -10.10 -10.07
N THR A 307 -11.10 -10.42 -11.37
CA THR A 307 -11.63 -9.57 -12.43
C THR A 307 -13.02 -9.03 -12.13
N ARG A 308 -13.89 -9.76 -11.41
CA ARG A 308 -15.26 -9.30 -11.14
C ARG A 308 -15.30 -8.20 -10.10
N TRP A 309 -14.51 -8.33 -9.03
CA TRP A 309 -14.35 -7.24 -8.07
C TRP A 309 -13.65 -6.04 -8.72
N ALA A 310 -12.58 -6.30 -9.47
CA ALA A 310 -11.81 -5.23 -10.12
C ALA A 310 -12.65 -4.46 -11.15
N ALA A 311 -13.52 -5.15 -11.91
CA ALA A 311 -14.41 -4.50 -12.87
C ALA A 311 -15.51 -3.65 -12.21
N ALA A 312 -15.94 -3.98 -10.99
CA ALA A 312 -16.89 -3.16 -10.22
C ALA A 312 -16.20 -1.97 -9.52
N ASN A 313 -14.92 -2.10 -9.18
CA ASN A 313 -14.14 -1.14 -8.41
C ASN A 313 -12.89 -0.67 -9.19
N GLN A 314 -13.04 -0.31 -10.47
CA GLN A 314 -11.91 -0.16 -11.40
C GLN A 314 -10.83 0.80 -10.91
N ASP A 315 -11.22 1.98 -10.44
CA ASP A 315 -10.27 2.99 -10.00
C ASP A 315 -9.54 2.56 -8.74
N LEU A 316 -10.26 1.97 -7.78
CA LEU A 316 -9.68 1.42 -6.55
C LEU A 316 -8.71 0.27 -6.85
N ALA A 317 -9.07 -0.63 -7.77
CA ALA A 317 -8.23 -1.75 -8.17
C ALA A 317 -6.94 -1.27 -8.85
N ARG A 318 -7.03 -0.34 -9.82
CA ARG A 318 -5.84 0.22 -10.49
C ARG A 318 -4.95 0.99 -9.51
N SER A 319 -5.56 1.79 -8.64
CA SER A 319 -4.83 2.56 -7.64
C SER A 319 -4.11 1.64 -6.64
N LEU A 320 -4.76 0.58 -6.16
CA LEU A 320 -4.15 -0.40 -5.27
C LEU A 320 -2.99 -1.16 -5.94
N LEU A 321 -3.16 -1.60 -7.19
CA LEU A 321 -2.09 -2.26 -7.94
C LEU A 321 -0.87 -1.35 -8.14
N ARG A 322 -1.10 -0.04 -8.35
CA ARG A 322 -0.03 0.96 -8.48
C ARG A 322 0.64 1.26 -7.14
N TYR A 323 -0.15 1.41 -6.07
CA TYR A 323 0.32 1.65 -4.71
C TYR A 323 1.30 0.56 -4.24
N ALA A 324 1.09 -0.67 -4.70
CA ALA A 324 1.94 -1.82 -4.42
C ALA A 324 3.26 -1.86 -5.19
N ALA A 325 3.56 -0.86 -6.03
CA ALA A 325 4.74 -0.88 -6.90
C ALA A 325 5.68 0.31 -6.71
N HIS A 326 5.17 1.44 -6.21
CA HIS A 326 5.96 2.66 -6.09
C HIS A 326 5.35 3.58 -5.02
N TRP A 327 6.18 4.44 -4.42
CA TRP A 327 5.71 5.46 -3.48
C TRP A 327 4.84 6.53 -4.17
N ASP A 328 5.34 7.14 -5.25
CA ASP A 328 4.62 8.18 -6.02
C ASP A 328 3.49 7.58 -6.89
N PRO A 329 2.21 7.93 -6.66
CA PRO A 329 1.08 7.46 -7.46
C PRO A 329 1.10 7.97 -8.92
N TYR A 330 1.92 8.96 -9.26
CA TYR A 330 2.07 9.50 -10.61
C TYR A 330 3.28 8.95 -11.36
N ASP A 331 4.05 8.05 -10.75
CA ASP A 331 5.21 7.46 -11.42
C ASP A 331 4.84 6.79 -12.76
N GLY A 332 5.78 6.87 -13.71
CA GLY A 332 5.61 6.41 -15.08
C GLY A 332 4.78 7.33 -15.99
N VAL A 333 4.51 8.57 -15.58
CA VAL A 333 3.88 9.62 -16.41
C VAL A 333 4.86 10.77 -16.60
N ALA A 334 4.99 11.27 -17.83
CA ALA A 334 5.70 12.52 -18.06
C ALA A 334 4.96 13.65 -17.35
N SER A 335 5.61 14.33 -16.40
CA SER A 335 5.10 15.53 -15.74
C SER A 335 4.69 16.54 -16.81
N THR A 336 3.40 16.86 -16.90
CA THR A 336 2.87 17.93 -17.77
C THR A 336 2.98 19.28 -17.12
#